data_AF-A0A3D4H9H4-F1
#
_entry.id   AF-A0A3D4H9H4-F1
#
_cell.length_a   1.000
_cell.length_b   1.000
_cell.length_c   1.000
_cell.angle_alpha   90.00
_cell.angle_beta   90.00
_cell.angle_gamma   90.00
#
_symmetry.space_group_name_H-M   'P 1'
#
loop_
_entity.id
_entity.type
_entity.pdbx_description
1 polymer ?
#
loop_
_entity_poly.entity_id
_entity_poly.type
_entity_poly.pdbx_seq_one_letter_code
_entity_poly.pdbx_strand_id
1 'polypeptide(L)' 'LFETTMDPGKRRLLKVNINDAAKADEMFTILMGEEVAPRREFIEDNALNVSYLDV' A
#
# COMPACT_ATOMS: atom_id res chain seq x y z
N LEU A 1 14.95 18.86 -6.53
CA LEU A 1 14.99 17.38 -6.37
C LEU A 1 16.11 16.96 -5.43
N PHE A 2 17.36 17.36 -5.69
CA PHE A 2 18.49 16.95 -4.84
C PHE A 2 18.29 17.25 -3.34
N GLU A 3 17.93 18.49 -3.01
CA GLU A 3 17.85 18.96 -1.61
C GLU A 3 16.78 18.27 -0.74
N THR A 4 15.77 17.64 -1.37
CA THR A 4 14.63 17.07 -0.63
C THR A 4 14.55 15.55 -0.75
N THR A 5 14.81 14.98 -1.93
CA THR A 5 14.59 13.54 -2.16
C THR A 5 15.84 12.75 -2.48
N MET A 6 16.95 13.39 -2.89
CA MET A 6 18.16 12.66 -3.33
C MET A 6 19.35 12.80 -2.37
N ASP A 7 19.43 13.87 -1.59
CA ASP A 7 20.49 14.09 -0.59
C ASP A 7 20.47 12.97 0.47
N PRO A 8 21.51 12.13 0.57
CA PRO A 8 21.58 11.06 1.56
C PRO A 8 21.45 11.51 3.01
N GLY A 9 21.85 12.75 3.32
CA GLY A 9 21.75 13.32 4.66
C GLY A 9 20.37 13.89 5.03
N LYS A 10 19.49 14.11 4.04
CA LYS A 10 18.15 14.71 4.25
C LYS A 10 17.00 13.84 3.77
N ARG A 11 17.26 12.88 2.89
CA ARG A 11 16.22 11.99 2.33
C ARG A 11 15.67 11.05 3.39
N ARG A 12 14.38 10.75 3.28
CA ARG A 12 13.71 9.71 4.07
C ARG A 12 13.36 8.57 3.14
N LEU A 13 13.96 7.40 3.36
CA LEU A 13 13.68 6.19 2.60
C LEU A 13 12.87 5.22 3.47
N LEU A 14 11.87 4.60 2.88
CA LEU A 14 11.13 3.49 3.47
C LEU A 14 11.52 2.21 2.74
N LYS A 15 11.99 1.21 3.48
CA LYS A 15 12.28 -0.11 2.93
C LYS A 15 11.02 -0.97 2.99
N VAL A 16 10.55 -1.42 1.83
CA VAL A 16 9.41 -2.33 1.74
C VAL A 16 9.86 -3.73 2.19
N ASN A 17 9.07 -4.37 3.06
CA ASN A 17 9.26 -5.75 3.50
C ASN A 17 8.01 -6.57 3.21
N ILE A 18 8.18 -7.86 2.95
CA ILE A 18 7.08 -8.80 2.71
C ILE A 18 7.04 -9.75 3.92
N ASN A 19 5.98 -9.64 4.72
CA ASN A 19 5.80 -10.46 5.93
C ASN A 19 5.05 -11.76 5.63
N ASP A 20 4.04 -11.71 4.74
CA ASP A 20 3.24 -12.85 4.31
C ASP A 20 3.02 -12.77 2.80
N ALA A 21 3.64 -13.69 2.07
CA ALA A 21 3.62 -13.70 0.62
C ALA A 21 2.25 -14.09 0.05
N ALA A 22 1.51 -14.98 0.73
CA ALA A 22 0.21 -15.43 0.25
C ALA A 22 -0.83 -14.31 0.35
N LYS A 23 -0.86 -13.61 1.49
CA LYS A 23 -1.74 -12.45 1.67
C LYS A 23 -1.40 -11.29 0.73
N ALA A 24 -0.10 -11.07 0.47
CA ALA A 24 0.32 -10.05 -0.47
C ALA A 24 -0.20 -10.36 -1.89
N ASP A 25 -0.10 -11.60 -2.35
CA ASP A 25 -0.57 -12.04 -3.67
C ASP A 25 -2.10 -11.91 -3.82
N GLU A 26 -2.86 -12.31 -2.80
CA GLU A 26 -4.31 -12.10 -2.73
C GLU A 26 -4.66 -10.60 -2.84
N MET A 27 -3.96 -9.74 -2.08
CA MET A 27 -4.17 -8.30 -2.11
C MET A 27 -3.86 -7.70 -3.48
N PHE A 28 -2.79 -8.15 -4.15
CA PHE A 28 -2.49 -7.73 -5.52
C PHE A 28 -3.60 -8.14 -6.50
N THR A 29 -4.14 -9.35 -6.35
CA THR A 29 -5.21 -9.84 -7.22
C THR A 29 -6.49 -9.02 -7.06
N ILE A 30 -6.88 -8.69 -5.82
CA ILE A 30 -8.09 -7.89 -5.55
C ILE A 30 -7.93 -6.45 -6.05
N LEU A 31 -6.78 -5.82 -5.79
CA LEU A 31 -6.57 -4.40 -6.08
C LEU A 31 -6.19 -4.12 -7.55
N MET A 32 -5.47 -5.05 -8.18
CA MET A 32 -4.87 -4.86 -9.51
C MET A 32 -5.39 -5.84 -10.56
N GLY A 33 -6.21 -6.83 -10.20
CA GLY A 33 -6.84 -7.77 -11.13
C GLY A 33 -7.94 -7.12 -11.99
N GLU A 34 -8.42 -7.83 -13.01
CA GLU A 34 -9.35 -7.26 -14.00
C GLU A 34 -10.78 -7.05 -13.46
N GLU A 35 -11.15 -7.80 -12.42
CA GLU A 35 -12.48 -7.77 -11.83
C GLU A 35 -12.74 -6.49 -11.03
N VAL A 36 -13.78 -5.75 -11.41
CA VAL A 36 -14.12 -4.46 -10.79
C VAL A 36 -14.91 -4.64 -9.49
N ALA A 37 -15.74 -5.67 -9.39
CA ALA A 37 -16.61 -5.87 -8.23
C ALA A 37 -15.83 -6.12 -6.92
N PRO A 38 -14.84 -7.05 -6.86
CA PRO A 38 -14.06 -7.30 -5.64
C PRO A 38 -13.28 -6.07 -5.19
N ARG A 39 -12.75 -5.30 -6.16
CA ARG A 39 -12.02 -4.06 -5.88
C ARG A 39 -12.92 -2.99 -5.26
N ARG A 40 -14.14 -2.85 -5.75
CA ARG A 40 -15.10 -1.87 -5.24
C ARG A 40 -15.50 -2.18 -3.80
N GLU A 41 -15.86 -3.43 -3.53
CA GLU A 41 -16.21 -3.91 -2.19
C GLU A 41 -15.05 -3.66 -1.20
N PHE A 42 -13.83 -4.03 -1.60
CA PHE A 42 -12.64 -3.77 -0.78
C PHE A 42 -12.45 -2.29 -0.43
N ILE A 43 -12.66 -1.38 -1.39
CA ILE A 43 -12.54 0.07 -1.16
C ILE A 43 -13.64 0.55 -0.21
N GLU A 44 -14.89 0.13 -0.41
CA GLU A 44 -16.02 0.54 0.43
C GLU A 44 -15.82 0.10 1.89
N ASP A 45 -15.35 -1.12 2.10
CA ASP A 45 -15.13 -1.69 3.45
C ASP A 45 -13.95 -1.04 4.19
N ASN A 46 -12.90 -0.62 3.46
CA ASN A 46 -11.64 -0.17 4.07
C ASN A 46 -11.42 1.35 4.01
N ALA A 47 -12.12 2.09 3.16
CA ALA A 47 -11.85 3.52 2.91
C ALA A 47 -11.90 4.39 4.17
N LEU A 48 -12.84 4.10 5.09
CA LEU A 48 -12.99 4.86 6.33
C LEU A 48 -12.04 4.39 7.45
N ASN A 49 -11.46 3.20 7.30
CA ASN A 49 -10.63 2.58 8.33
C ASN A 49 -9.13 2.89 8.16
N VAL A 50 -8.73 3.55 7.06
CA VAL A 50 -7.32 3.88 6.76
C VAL A 50 -6.67 4.72 7.87
N SER A 51 -7.42 5.61 8.53
CA SER A 51 -6.89 6.44 9.63
C SER A 51 -6.51 5.66 10.88
N TYR A 52 -6.91 4.39 10.99
CA TYR A 52 -6.65 3.53 12.16
C TYR A 52 -5.57 2.47 11.91
N LEU A 53 -4.88 2.51 10.75
CA LEU A 53 -3.86 1.51 10.41
C LEU A 53 -2.57 1.66 11.22
N ASP A 54 -2.26 2.87 11.68
CA ASP A 54 -1.00 3.22 12.35
C ASP A 54 -1.18 3.68 13.82
N VAL A 55 -2.34 3.39 14.45
CA VAL A 55 -2.65 3.73 15.86
C VAL A 55 -2.11 2.69 16.83
#